data_AF-A0A7C8Z736-F1
#
_entry.id   AF-A0A7C8Z736-F1
#
_cell.length_a   1.000
_cell.length_b   1.000
_cell.length_c   1.000
_cell.angle_alpha   90.00
_cell.angle_beta   90.00
_cell.angle_gamma   90.00
#
_symmetry.space_group_name_H-M   'P 1'
#
loop_
_entity.id
_entity.type
_entity.pdbx_description
1 polymer ?
#
loop_
_entity_poly.entity_id
_entity_poly.type
_entity_poly.pdbx_seq_one_letter_code
_entity_poly.pdbx_strand_id
1 'polypeptide(L)'
;GSLENRCRFLMQVVEAVVRSIGVDRVAIRISPIIDYIDATDSDPVALGLAVIDNLNKLQAKFGSRLAYLHVTQPRYIVEETANNVSDNEKAVQAQMMSKLREAYHGNFMSSGGYTKELGVQAVAKGEVDLIAIGRMFISNLDLVERFKIDAPLNKYVR
;
A
#
# COMPACT_ATOMS: atom_id res chain seq x y z
N GLY A 1 5.48 -9.43 21.71
CA GLY A 1 6.92 -9.72 21.52
C GLY A 1 7.61 -8.49 20.92
N SER A 2 8.94 -8.48 20.84
CA SER A 2 9.68 -7.37 20.22
C SER A 2 9.35 -7.20 18.73
N LEU A 3 9.54 -6.00 18.18
CA LEU A 3 9.35 -5.73 16.74
C LEU A 3 10.18 -6.68 15.87
N GLU A 4 11.41 -6.98 16.28
CA GLU A 4 12.27 -7.95 15.59
C GLU A 4 11.61 -9.34 15.52
N ASN A 5 11.11 -9.85 16.65
CA ASN A 5 10.42 -11.15 16.70
C ASN A 5 9.16 -11.17 15.84
N ARG A 6 8.42 -10.07 15.81
CA ARG A 6 7.18 -9.93 15.02
C ARG A 6 7.46 -9.89 13.51
N CYS A 7 8.56 -9.27 13.10
CA CYS A 7 8.97 -9.22 11.69
C CYS A 7 9.68 -10.49 11.21
N ARG A 8 10.19 -11.32 12.12
CA ARG A 8 11.03 -12.49 11.81
C ARG A 8 10.41 -13.44 10.80
N PHE A 9 9.14 -13.80 10.99
CA PHE A 9 8.44 -14.73 10.09
C PHE A 9 8.31 -14.15 8.67
N LEU A 10 7.84 -12.90 8.55
CA LEU A 10 7.75 -12.20 7.28
C LEU A 10 9.10 -12.20 6.55
N MET A 11 10.17 -11.83 7.25
CA MET A 11 11.50 -11.71 6.63
C MET A 11 12.08 -13.07 6.21
N GLN A 12 11.82 -14.14 6.95
CA GLN A 12 12.22 -15.49 6.55
C GLN A 12 11.52 -15.93 5.27
N VAL A 13 10.21 -15.67 5.14
CA VAL A 13 9.44 -15.97 3.93
C VAL A 13 9.95 -15.14 2.76
N VAL A 14 10.10 -13.82 2.93
CA VAL A 14 10.58 -12.93 1.87
C VAL A 14 11.97 -13.35 1.40
N GLU A 15 12.91 -13.64 2.31
CA GLU A 15 14.25 -14.09 1.93
C GLU A 15 14.24 -15.43 1.18
N ALA A 16 13.39 -16.38 1.57
CA ALA A 16 13.27 -17.66 0.88
C ALA A 16 12.74 -17.49 -0.55
N VAL A 17 11.73 -16.64 -0.76
CA VAL A 17 11.18 -16.35 -2.08
C VAL A 17 12.19 -15.57 -2.93
N VAL A 18 12.85 -14.56 -2.36
CA VAL A 18 13.90 -13.78 -3.04
C VAL A 18 15.06 -14.67 -3.50
N ARG A 19 15.49 -15.65 -2.70
CA ARG A 19 16.51 -16.61 -3.11
C ARG A 19 16.06 -17.51 -4.27
N SER A 20 14.76 -17.79 -4.36
CA SER A 20 14.20 -18.69 -5.36
C SER A 20 13.96 -18.00 -6.71
N ILE A 21 13.48 -16.75 -6.68
CA ILE A 21 13.07 -16.03 -7.89
C ILE A 21 13.77 -14.68 -8.08
N GLY A 22 14.72 -14.28 -7.25
CA GLY A 22 15.38 -12.98 -7.39
C GLY A 22 14.57 -11.82 -6.79
N VAL A 23 15.28 -10.82 -6.26
CA VAL A 23 14.68 -9.73 -5.47
C VAL A 23 13.79 -8.81 -6.31
N ASP A 24 14.16 -8.56 -7.55
CA ASP A 24 13.47 -7.70 -8.52
C ASP A 24 12.13 -8.27 -9.00
N ARG A 25 11.84 -9.55 -8.70
CA ARG A 25 10.57 -10.21 -9.02
C ARG A 25 9.66 -10.42 -7.80
N VAL A 26 10.04 -9.91 -6.64
CA VAL A 26 9.29 -10.07 -5.39
C VAL A 26 8.69 -8.74 -4.96
N ALA A 27 7.40 -8.75 -4.62
CA ALA A 27 6.68 -7.63 -4.04
C ALA A 27 6.04 -8.04 -2.71
N ILE A 28 5.90 -7.08 -1.79
CA ILE A 28 5.33 -7.32 -0.46
C ILE A 28 4.11 -6.41 -0.32
N ARG A 29 3.01 -6.94 0.23
CA ARG A 29 1.83 -6.16 0.57
C ARG A 29 1.65 -6.10 2.08
N ILE A 30 1.44 -4.90 2.61
CA ILE A 30 1.16 -4.65 4.03
C ILE A 30 -0.03 -3.71 4.18
N SER A 31 -0.67 -3.76 5.36
CA SER A 31 -1.80 -2.89 5.72
C SER A 31 -1.64 -2.36 7.15
N PRO A 32 -0.55 -1.64 7.47
CA PRO A 32 -0.27 -1.21 8.83
C PRO A 32 -1.36 -0.29 9.40
N ILE A 33 -2.07 0.46 8.55
CA ILE A 33 -3.06 1.47 8.98
C ILE A 33 -4.48 0.88 9.04
N ILE A 34 -4.64 -0.45 8.87
CA ILE A 34 -5.97 -1.09 8.84
C ILE A 34 -6.03 -2.20 9.87
N ASP A 35 -7.01 -2.07 10.77
CA ASP A 35 -7.47 -3.17 11.61
C ASP A 35 -8.50 -3.99 10.84
N TYR A 36 -8.24 -5.30 10.67
CA TYR A 36 -9.13 -6.20 9.94
C TYR A 36 -9.04 -7.63 10.46
N ILE A 37 -10.20 -8.28 10.70
CA ILE A 37 -10.30 -9.66 11.22
C ILE A 37 -9.40 -9.84 12.47
N ASP A 38 -9.59 -8.97 13.47
CA ASP A 38 -8.85 -8.96 14.74
C ASP A 38 -7.31 -8.87 14.63
N ALA A 39 -6.78 -8.60 13.42
CA ALA A 39 -5.39 -8.24 13.23
C ALA A 39 -5.23 -6.74 13.54
N THR A 40 -4.90 -6.44 14.79
CA THR A 40 -4.62 -5.08 15.28
C THR A 40 -3.19 -4.99 15.79
N ASP A 41 -2.69 -3.76 15.94
CA ASP A 41 -1.44 -3.52 16.64
C ASP A 41 -1.50 -2.34 17.59
N SER A 42 -0.73 -2.41 18.68
CA SER A 42 -0.64 -1.30 19.64
C SER A 42 0.13 -0.09 19.08
N ASP A 43 1.05 -0.32 18.13
CA ASP A 43 1.77 0.74 17.42
C ASP A 43 1.98 0.35 15.94
N PRO A 44 0.93 0.49 15.10
CA PRO A 44 0.96 0.08 13.70
C PRO A 44 2.03 0.79 12.88
N VAL A 45 2.35 2.05 13.23
CA VAL A 45 3.34 2.86 12.53
C VAL A 45 4.74 2.33 12.82
N ALA A 46 5.06 2.08 14.09
CA ALA A 46 6.35 1.49 14.45
C ALA A 46 6.55 0.12 13.82
N LEU A 47 5.51 -0.71 13.77
CA LEU A 47 5.57 -2.00 13.09
C LEU A 47 5.79 -1.86 11.58
N GLY A 48 5.04 -0.98 10.91
CA GLY A 48 5.19 -0.72 9.49
C GLY A 48 6.60 -0.23 9.14
N LEU A 49 7.14 0.70 9.93
CA LEU A 49 8.50 1.21 9.78
C LEU A 49 9.56 0.12 10.02
N ALA A 50 9.35 -0.76 11.01
CA ALA A 50 10.25 -1.88 11.26
C ALA A 50 10.27 -2.89 10.11
N VAL A 51 9.11 -3.15 9.48
CA VAL A 51 9.05 -3.97 8.26
C VAL A 51 9.81 -3.30 7.13
N ILE A 52 9.58 -2.01 6.88
CA ILE A 52 10.25 -1.23 5.82
C ILE A 52 11.77 -1.23 5.99
N ASP A 53 12.27 -1.00 7.21
CA ASP A 53 13.70 -1.03 7.51
C ASP A 53 14.33 -2.40 7.18
N ASN A 54 13.65 -3.49 7.54
CA ASN A 54 14.11 -4.84 7.18
C ASN A 54 14.09 -5.10 5.66
N LEU A 55 13.07 -4.61 4.95
CA LEU A 55 13.01 -4.71 3.49
C LEU A 55 14.13 -3.89 2.83
N ASN A 56 14.42 -2.68 3.31
CA ASN A 56 15.54 -1.87 2.81
C ASN A 56 16.89 -2.57 3.01
N LYS A 57 17.12 -3.17 4.19
CA LYS A 57 18.32 -3.98 4.46
C LYS A 57 18.42 -5.20 3.54
N LEU A 58 17.30 -5.85 3.27
CA LEU A 58 17.24 -6.97 2.32
C LEU A 58 17.63 -6.52 0.91
N GLN A 59 17.06 -5.41 0.42
CA GLN A 59 17.39 -4.85 -0.89
C GLN A 59 18.89 -4.52 -0.99
N ALA A 60 19.45 -3.90 0.05
CA ALA A 60 20.89 -3.61 0.12
C ALA A 60 21.74 -4.89 0.09
N LYS A 61 21.34 -5.93 0.84
CA LYS A 61 22.00 -7.24 0.88
C LYS A 61 22.04 -7.93 -0.49
N PHE A 62 20.98 -7.81 -1.28
CA PHE A 62 20.89 -8.42 -2.62
C PHE A 62 21.32 -7.48 -3.75
N GLY A 63 21.70 -6.23 -3.44
CA GLY A 63 22.17 -5.25 -4.43
C GLY A 63 21.12 -4.82 -5.46
N SER A 64 19.83 -5.09 -5.21
CA SER A 64 18.73 -4.74 -6.10
C SER A 64 17.44 -4.49 -5.31
N ARG A 65 16.52 -3.76 -5.92
CA ARG A 65 15.25 -3.34 -5.30
C ARG A 65 14.22 -4.44 -5.45
N LEU A 66 13.29 -4.52 -4.49
CA LEU A 66 12.07 -5.29 -4.66
C LEU A 66 11.25 -4.69 -5.81
N ALA A 67 10.38 -5.50 -6.42
CA ALA A 67 9.51 -5.05 -7.49
C ALA A 67 8.68 -3.83 -7.05
N TYR A 68 8.05 -3.95 -5.87
CA TYR A 68 7.38 -2.86 -5.16
C TYR A 68 7.00 -3.24 -3.73
N LEU A 69 6.80 -2.23 -2.88
CA LEU A 69 6.05 -2.34 -1.63
C LEU A 69 4.63 -1.84 -1.87
N HIS A 70 3.62 -2.67 -1.57
CA HIS A 70 2.21 -2.31 -1.68
C HIS A 70 1.61 -2.03 -0.31
N VAL A 71 1.28 -0.77 -0.04
CA VAL A 71 0.65 -0.35 1.23
C VAL A 71 -0.84 -0.07 1.02
N THR A 72 -1.68 -0.81 1.74
CA THR A 72 -3.13 -0.61 1.71
C THR A 72 -3.53 0.44 2.74
N GLN A 73 -4.16 1.52 2.27
CA GLN A 73 -4.76 2.56 3.09
C GLN A 73 -6.22 2.19 3.44
N PRO A 74 -6.71 2.66 4.60
CA PRO A 74 -8.14 2.65 4.89
C PRO A 74 -8.90 3.27 3.73
N ARG A 75 -10.12 2.80 3.47
CA ARG A 75 -10.94 3.35 2.39
C ARG A 75 -11.04 4.87 2.56
N TYR A 76 -10.62 5.62 1.54
CA TYR A 76 -11.32 6.86 1.19
C TYR A 76 -12.75 6.41 0.87
N ILE A 77 -13.64 6.53 1.86
CA ILE A 77 -15.02 6.05 1.76
C ILE A 77 -15.72 6.88 0.68
N VAL A 78 -16.13 6.18 -0.39
CA VAL A 78 -17.06 6.71 -1.38
C VAL A 78 -18.46 6.64 -0.77
N GLU A 79 -18.94 7.81 -0.35
CA GLU A 79 -20.32 8.27 -0.15
C GLU A 79 -21.30 7.50 0.77
N GLU A 80 -21.36 6.17 0.83
CA GLU A 80 -22.46 5.51 1.59
C GLU A 80 -22.22 5.35 3.10
N THR A 81 -20.98 5.55 3.58
CA THR A 81 -20.67 5.62 5.02
C THR A 81 -19.88 6.88 5.38
N ALA A 82 -19.92 7.90 4.51
CA ALA A 82 -19.07 9.10 4.56
C ALA A 82 -19.30 10.03 5.76
N ASN A 83 -20.26 9.75 6.66
CA ASN A 83 -20.59 10.67 7.75
C ASN A 83 -19.71 10.55 9.00
N ASN A 84 -18.77 9.60 9.09
CA ASN A 84 -18.16 9.24 10.38
C ASN A 84 -16.61 9.30 10.47
N VAL A 85 -15.87 9.77 9.45
CA VAL A 85 -14.41 9.95 9.57
C VAL A 85 -14.07 11.43 9.65
N SER A 86 -13.54 11.84 10.80
CA SER A 86 -13.15 13.21 11.06
C SER A 86 -11.97 13.65 10.18
N ASP A 87 -11.84 14.94 9.91
CA ASP A 87 -10.70 15.46 9.16
C ASP A 87 -9.36 15.23 9.88
N ASN A 88 -9.40 15.16 11.21
CA ASN A 88 -8.24 14.79 12.01
C ASN A 88 -7.77 13.36 11.72
N GLU A 89 -8.68 12.38 11.63
CA GLU A 89 -8.31 11.00 11.30
C GLU A 89 -7.71 10.89 9.90
N LYS A 90 -8.25 11.64 8.91
CA LYS A 90 -7.67 11.69 7.55
C LYS A 90 -6.25 12.27 7.57
N ALA A 91 -6.03 13.36 8.31
CA ALA A 91 -4.71 13.99 8.45
C ALA A 91 -3.69 13.04 9.10
N VAL A 92 -4.10 12.32 10.15
CA VAL A 92 -3.27 11.30 10.82
C VAL A 92 -2.90 10.18 9.84
N GLN A 93 -3.86 9.65 9.08
CA GLN A 93 -3.59 8.60 8.09
C GLN A 93 -2.64 9.08 6.98
N ALA A 94 -2.82 10.30 6.48
CA ALA A 94 -1.93 10.90 5.50
C ALA A 94 -0.50 11.04 6.04
N GLN A 95 -0.35 11.49 7.29
CA GLN A 95 0.95 11.58 7.94
C GLN A 95 1.62 10.21 8.11
N MET A 96 0.86 9.19 8.50
CA MET A 96 1.37 7.81 8.58
C MET A 96 1.86 7.31 7.23
N MET A 97 1.09 7.53 6.16
CA MET A 97 1.49 7.17 4.80
C MET A 97 2.74 7.90 4.34
N SER A 98 2.87 9.20 4.62
CA SER A 98 4.07 9.99 4.31
C SER A 98 5.31 9.38 4.97
N LYS A 99 5.24 9.04 6.26
CA LYS A 99 6.34 8.39 7.00
C LYS A 99 6.75 7.07 6.36
N LEU A 100 5.79 6.23 5.95
CA LEU A 100 6.08 4.96 5.28
C LEU A 100 6.71 5.17 3.89
N ARG A 101 6.21 6.16 3.13
CA ARG A 101 6.78 6.50 1.82
C ARG A 101 8.22 7.00 1.94
N GLU A 102 8.47 7.94 2.84
CA GLU A 102 9.80 8.51 3.10
C GLU A 102 10.80 7.45 3.56
N ALA A 103 10.35 6.47 4.35
CA ALA A 103 11.21 5.41 4.85
C ALA A 103 11.57 4.33 3.80
N TYR A 104 10.74 4.09 2.79
CA TYR A 104 10.94 2.97 1.86
C TYR A 104 11.75 3.37 0.61
N HIS A 105 12.82 2.63 0.33
CA HIS A 105 13.71 2.89 -0.78
C HIS A 105 13.39 2.01 -2.00
N GLY A 106 12.32 2.32 -2.71
CA GLY A 106 11.91 1.56 -3.89
C GLY A 106 10.58 2.04 -4.46
N ASN A 107 9.99 1.21 -5.33
CA ASN A 107 8.69 1.50 -5.92
C ASN A 107 7.59 1.31 -4.86
N PHE A 108 6.87 2.37 -4.55
CA PHE A 108 5.84 2.38 -3.53
C PHE A 108 4.46 2.43 -4.17
N MET A 109 3.71 1.34 -4.04
CA MET A 109 2.36 1.21 -4.54
C MET A 109 1.35 1.44 -3.41
N SER A 110 0.27 2.17 -3.68
CA SER A 110 -0.84 2.27 -2.74
C SER A 110 -2.19 1.85 -3.31
N SER A 111 -3.08 1.42 -2.42
CA SER A 111 -4.49 1.14 -2.73
C SER A 111 -5.36 1.56 -1.56
N GLY A 112 -6.60 1.97 -1.81
CA GLY A 112 -7.48 2.40 -0.72
C GLY A 112 -8.71 3.19 -1.15
N GLY A 113 -9.24 2.95 -2.35
CA GLY A 113 -10.38 3.72 -2.88
C GLY A 113 -10.00 4.92 -3.74
N TYR A 114 -8.82 4.90 -4.36
CA TYR A 114 -8.43 5.90 -5.36
C TYR A 114 -9.42 5.98 -6.53
N THR A 115 -9.79 7.21 -6.89
CA THR A 115 -10.33 7.56 -8.21
C THR A 115 -9.18 7.85 -9.18
N LYS A 116 -9.49 8.08 -10.46
CA LYS A 116 -8.49 8.53 -11.45
C LYS A 116 -7.81 9.82 -10.96
N GLU A 117 -8.60 10.80 -10.52
CA GLU A 117 -8.14 12.13 -10.13
C GLU A 117 -7.23 12.05 -8.90
N LEU A 118 -7.68 11.34 -7.86
CA LEU A 118 -6.88 11.15 -6.64
C LEU A 118 -5.59 10.40 -6.94
N GLY A 119 -5.65 9.37 -7.78
CA GLY A 119 -4.46 8.59 -8.16
C GLY A 119 -3.44 9.42 -8.93
N VAL A 120 -3.90 10.20 -9.92
CA VAL A 120 -3.04 11.10 -10.71
C VAL A 120 -2.39 12.15 -9.80
N GLN A 121 -3.15 12.74 -8.87
CA GLN A 121 -2.62 13.72 -7.93
C GLN A 121 -1.55 13.11 -7.00
N ALA A 122 -1.80 11.92 -6.45
CA ALA A 122 -0.85 11.25 -5.54
C ALA A 122 0.48 10.93 -6.25
N VAL A 123 0.41 10.44 -7.50
CA VAL A 123 1.60 10.19 -8.32
C VAL A 123 2.33 11.49 -8.65
N ALA A 124 1.62 12.54 -9.05
CA ALA A 124 2.22 13.84 -9.38
C ALA A 124 2.93 14.50 -8.20
N LYS A 125 2.47 14.23 -6.96
CA LYS A 125 3.10 14.71 -5.72
C LYS A 125 4.25 13.82 -5.23
N GLY A 126 4.50 12.67 -5.85
CA GLY A 126 5.52 11.71 -5.42
C GLY A 126 5.16 10.93 -4.15
N GLU A 127 3.90 11.00 -3.71
CA GLU A 127 3.39 10.26 -2.53
C GLU A 127 3.43 8.74 -2.79
N VAL A 128 3.29 8.35 -4.05
CA VAL A 128 3.28 6.97 -4.53
C VAL A 128 3.89 6.91 -5.94
N ASP A 129 4.45 5.77 -6.31
CA ASP A 129 4.89 5.50 -7.67
C ASP A 129 3.78 4.81 -8.50
N LEU A 130 2.93 4.04 -7.82
CA LEU A 130 1.92 3.18 -8.44
C LEU A 130 0.62 3.21 -7.62
N ILE A 131 -0.51 3.07 -8.31
CA ILE A 131 -1.85 2.95 -7.69
C ILE A 131 -2.47 1.61 -8.09
N ALA A 132 -2.92 0.86 -7.10
CA ALA A 132 -3.70 -0.35 -7.28
C ALA A 132 -5.20 -0.07 -7.06
N ILE A 133 -6.02 -0.47 -8.03
CA ILE A 133 -7.48 -0.31 -8.02
C ILE A 133 -8.11 -1.70 -8.05
N GLY A 134 -9.03 -1.96 -7.13
CA GLY A 134 -9.72 -3.26 -7.03
C GLY A 134 -11.14 -3.21 -7.60
N ARG A 135 -12.09 -2.69 -6.81
CA ARG A 135 -13.54 -2.70 -7.12
C ARG A 135 -13.89 -2.20 -8.53
N MET A 136 -13.30 -1.09 -8.97
CA MET A 136 -13.59 -0.55 -10.30
C MET A 136 -13.09 -1.44 -11.43
N PHE A 137 -12.01 -2.20 -11.22
CA PHE A 137 -11.54 -3.20 -12.19
C PHE A 137 -12.50 -4.39 -12.28
N ILE A 138 -13.23 -4.73 -11.22
CA ILE A 138 -14.24 -5.80 -11.23
C ILE A 138 -15.39 -5.44 -12.18
N SER A 139 -15.89 -4.20 -12.11
CA SER A 139 -16.99 -3.75 -12.97
C SER A 139 -16.54 -3.23 -14.34
N ASN A 140 -15.26 -2.90 -14.52
CA ASN A 140 -14.69 -2.34 -15.74
C ASN A 140 -13.39 -3.08 -16.11
N LEU A 141 -13.48 -4.11 -16.96
CA LEU A 141 -12.30 -4.88 -17.38
C LEU A 141 -11.30 -4.04 -18.20
N ASP A 142 -11.79 -3.02 -18.87
CA ASP A 142 -11.08 -2.03 -19.68
C ASP A 142 -10.83 -0.71 -18.92
N LEU A 143 -10.79 -0.74 -17.58
CA LEU A 143 -10.69 0.47 -16.74
C LEU A 143 -9.58 1.43 -17.16
N VAL A 144 -8.41 0.90 -17.52
CA VAL A 144 -7.25 1.71 -17.93
C VAL A 144 -7.57 2.52 -19.18
N GLU A 145 -8.19 1.92 -20.18
CA GLU A 145 -8.58 2.62 -21.40
C GLU A 145 -9.67 3.64 -21.10
N ARG A 146 -10.66 3.29 -20.26
CA ARG A 146 -11.69 4.25 -19.82
C ARG A 146 -11.09 5.47 -19.13
N PHE A 147 -10.09 5.27 -18.26
CA PHE A 147 -9.40 6.39 -17.64
C PHE A 147 -8.63 7.25 -18.64
N LYS A 148 -8.00 6.68 -19.68
CA LYS A 148 -7.27 7.48 -20.66
C LYS A 148 -8.16 8.45 -21.43
N ILE A 149 -9.40 8.05 -21.74
CA ILE A 149 -10.34 8.81 -22.57
C ILE A 149 -11.51 9.42 -21.78
N ASP A 150 -11.48 9.35 -20.45
CA ASP A 150 -12.56 9.81 -19.57
C ASP A 150 -13.94 9.20 -19.91
N ALA A 151 -13.95 7.90 -20.25
CA ALA A 151 -15.17 7.19 -20.57
C ALA A 151 -16.01 6.88 -19.31
N PRO A 152 -17.35 6.75 -19.44
CA PRO A 152 -18.21 6.36 -18.32
C PRO A 152 -17.81 5.02 -17.71
N LEU A 153 -17.91 4.92 -16.37
CA LEU A 153 -17.57 3.71 -15.63
C LEU A 153 -18.84 2.96 -15.21
N ASN A 154 -18.81 1.63 -15.34
CA ASN A 154 -19.80 0.75 -14.77
C ASN A 154 -19.75 0.82 -13.25
N LYS A 155 -20.92 0.95 -12.61
CA LYS A 155 -21.04 0.91 -11.16
C LYS A 155 -20.63 -0.47 -10.65
N TYR A 156 -19.82 -0.47 -9.60
CA TYR A 156 -19.53 -1.69 -8.85
C TYR A 156 -20.76 -2.07 -8.01
N VAL A 157 -21.23 -3.30 -8.18
CA VAL A 157 -22.30 -3.90 -7.37
C VAL A 157 -21.64 -4.91 -6.44
N ARG A 158 -21.89 -4.77 -5.13
CA ARG A 158 -21.29 -5.61 -4.09
C ARG A 158 -22.02 -6.94 -3.93
#